data_AF-A0AAE1XLN0-F1
#
_entry.id   AF-A0AAE1XLN0-F1
#
_cell.length_a   1.000
_cell.length_b   1.000
_cell.length_c   1.000
_cell.angle_alpha   90.00
_cell.angle_beta   90.00
_cell.angle_gamma   90.00
#
_symmetry.space_group_name_H-M   'P 1'
#
loop_
_entity.id
_entity.type
_entity.pdbx_description
1 polymer ?
#
loop_
_entity_poly.entity_id
_entity_poly.type
_entity_poly.pdbx_seq_one_letter_code
_entity_poly.pdbx_strand_id
1 'polypeptide(L)'
;MVMGGGDAESSPQKSTTIDALLGLLRIRVKRGINLAVRDVRSSDPYVVVKMGKQRLKTRVINKDINPEWNEDLTLSVADPNDPVSITVFDHDTFSPDDPMGDAEFDIKQFLEAVRMQHDDIPDGTIIATIQPRRANCLAEESSIMWIGGQVIQDMCLRLKNVECGELEIQLQWINLPTGGKSA
;
A
#
# COMPACT_ATOMS: atom_id res chain seq x y z
N MET A 1 19.99 50.13 39.55
CA MET A 1 19.62 50.96 38.39
C MET A 1 19.36 50.00 37.24
N VAL A 2 18.18 50.13 36.63
CA VAL A 2 17.51 49.16 35.74
C VAL A 2 18.12 49.12 34.33
N MET A 3 17.60 48.17 33.53
CA MET A 3 17.66 47.97 32.06
C MET A 3 18.65 46.89 31.60
N GLY A 4 18.32 45.88 30.77
CA GLY A 4 17.11 45.36 30.08
C GLY A 4 17.50 43.97 29.53
N GLY A 5 16.64 42.96 29.39
CA GLY A 5 15.45 42.90 28.53
C GLY A 5 15.86 42.43 27.12
N GLY A 6 15.56 41.18 26.75
CA GLY A 6 15.82 40.64 25.41
C GLY A 6 15.66 39.12 25.33
N ASP A 7 14.41 38.70 25.15
CA ASP A 7 13.93 37.31 25.05
C ASP A 7 14.45 36.55 23.82
N ALA A 8 14.29 35.23 23.92
CA ALA A 8 14.61 34.22 22.94
C ALA A 8 13.98 34.45 21.56
N GLU A 9 14.76 34.25 20.50
CA GLU A 9 14.24 34.03 19.16
C GLU A 9 14.40 32.55 18.80
N SER A 10 13.46 31.74 19.29
CA SER A 10 13.24 30.39 18.77
C SER A 10 12.68 30.51 17.35
N SER A 11 13.46 30.07 16.37
CA SER A 11 12.96 29.89 15.00
C SER A 11 11.81 28.87 15.00
N PRO A 12 10.65 29.16 14.39
CA PRO A 12 9.65 28.13 14.14
C PRO A 12 10.17 27.19 13.06
N GLN A 13 10.55 25.97 13.42
CA GLN A 13 10.77 24.93 12.41
C GLN A 13 9.41 24.55 11.82
N LYS A 14 9.31 24.85 10.52
CA LYS A 14 8.12 24.83 9.67
C LYS A 14 7.39 23.49 9.71
N SER A 15 6.07 23.58 9.83
CA SER A 15 5.08 22.51 9.63
C SER A 15 4.94 22.13 8.15
N THR A 16 6.01 21.67 7.50
CA THR A 16 6.07 21.52 6.03
C THR A 16 5.66 20.16 5.45
N THR A 17 5.17 19.21 6.27
CA THR A 17 4.94 17.83 5.78
C THR A 17 3.50 17.54 5.36
N ILE A 18 2.51 18.30 5.85
CA ILE A 18 1.09 17.98 5.63
C ILE A 18 0.53 18.65 4.37
N ASP A 19 1.08 19.79 3.94
CA ASP A 19 0.52 20.58 2.83
C ASP A 19 0.75 19.98 1.42
N ALA A 20 1.51 18.87 1.30
CA ALA A 20 1.82 18.23 0.03
C ALA A 20 1.23 16.81 -0.14
N LEU A 21 0.45 16.32 0.83
CA LEU A 21 -0.14 14.98 0.76
C LEU A 21 -1.49 15.02 0.02
N LEU A 22 -1.66 14.15 -0.97
CA LEU A 22 -2.92 13.97 -1.68
C LEU A 22 -3.94 13.20 -0.84
N GLY A 23 -3.47 12.28 -0.01
CA GLY A 23 -4.28 11.41 0.85
C GLY A 23 -3.50 10.19 1.31
N LEU A 24 -4.22 9.20 1.83
CA LEU A 24 -3.61 7.94 2.27
C LEU A 24 -4.15 6.78 1.43
N LEU A 25 -3.24 5.91 1.01
CA LEU A 25 -3.54 4.64 0.36
C LEU A 25 -3.46 3.53 1.40
N ARG A 26 -4.62 2.94 1.73
CA ARG A 26 -4.68 1.72 2.54
C ARG A 26 -4.59 0.50 1.64
N ILE A 27 -3.58 -0.33 1.90
CA ILE A 27 -3.33 -1.59 1.22
C ILE A 27 -3.60 -2.70 2.23
N ARG A 28 -4.69 -3.44 2.04
CA ARG A 28 -4.95 -4.67 2.79
C ARG A 28 -4.22 -5.81 2.12
N VAL A 29 -3.19 -6.34 2.77
CA VAL A 29 -2.53 -7.57 2.36
C VAL A 29 -3.36 -8.74 2.90
N LYS A 30 -4.11 -9.42 2.02
CA LYS A 30 -5.04 -10.48 2.43
C LYS A 30 -4.30 -11.78 2.69
N ARG A 31 -3.72 -12.36 1.64
CA ARG A 31 -3.07 -13.67 1.70
C ARG A 31 -2.03 -13.87 0.60
N GLY A 32 -1.13 -14.81 0.83
CA GLY A 32 -0.25 -15.40 -0.17
C GLY A 32 -0.81 -16.72 -0.66
N ILE A 33 -0.56 -17.06 -1.92
CA ILE A 33 -1.03 -18.30 -2.54
C ILE A 33 0.17 -19.00 -3.17
N ASN A 34 0.42 -20.24 -2.74
CA ASN A 34 1.49 -21.09 -3.25
C ASN A 34 2.84 -20.36 -3.35
N LEU A 35 3.22 -19.69 -2.26
CA LEU A 35 4.48 -18.99 -2.16
C LEU A 35 5.65 -19.98 -2.25
N ALA A 36 6.82 -19.46 -2.61
CA ALA A 36 8.03 -20.25 -2.69
C ALA A 36 8.42 -20.86 -1.32
N VAL A 37 9.18 -21.95 -1.37
CA VAL A 37 9.77 -22.57 -0.17
C VAL A 37 11.22 -22.11 -0.08
N ARG A 38 11.61 -21.52 1.05
CA ARG A 38 12.99 -21.10 1.33
C ARG A 38 13.60 -21.81 2.54
N ASP A 39 12.79 -22.41 3.42
CA ASP A 39 13.25 -23.44 4.38
C ASP A 39 13.22 -24.87 3.80
N VAL A 40 13.47 -25.86 4.65
CA VAL A 40 13.46 -27.30 4.31
C VAL A 40 12.13 -27.77 3.69
N ARG A 41 11.00 -27.25 4.17
CA ARG A 41 9.65 -27.69 3.74
C ARG A 41 8.60 -26.58 3.64
N SER A 42 8.91 -25.37 4.10
CA SER A 42 7.98 -24.25 4.19
C SER A 42 8.75 -22.93 4.11
N SER A 43 8.08 -21.83 4.39
CA SER A 43 8.68 -20.54 4.76
C SER A 43 7.88 -19.90 5.90
N ASP A 44 8.48 -18.88 6.51
CA ASP A 44 7.93 -17.94 7.48
C ASP A 44 7.68 -16.57 6.79
N PRO A 45 6.72 -16.45 5.86
CA PRO A 45 6.63 -15.28 5.00
C PRO A 45 6.10 -14.01 5.69
N TYR A 46 6.63 -12.87 5.27
CA TYR A 46 6.06 -11.54 5.49
C TYR A 46 6.18 -10.65 4.26
N VAL A 47 5.35 -9.63 4.18
CA VAL A 47 5.30 -8.71 3.03
C VAL A 47 5.86 -7.36 3.41
N VAL A 48 6.72 -6.81 2.56
CA VAL A 48 7.21 -5.43 2.64
C VAL A 48 6.61 -4.62 1.50
N VAL A 49 5.97 -3.51 1.84
CA VAL A 49 5.40 -2.56 0.88
C VAL A 49 6.19 -1.26 0.93
N LYS A 50 6.57 -0.73 -0.24
CA LYS A 50 7.30 0.54 -0.37
C LYS A 50 6.66 1.45 -1.42
N MET A 51 6.70 2.74 -1.13
CA MET A 51 6.33 3.82 -2.06
C MET A 51 7.17 5.05 -1.72
N GLY A 52 7.99 5.50 -2.67
CA GLY A 52 9.01 6.52 -2.44
C GLY A 52 9.95 6.12 -1.29
N LYS A 53 9.99 6.92 -0.21
CA LYS A 53 10.83 6.68 0.98
C LYS A 53 10.12 5.84 2.06
N GLN A 54 8.83 5.56 1.91
CA GLN A 54 8.05 4.82 2.91
C GLN A 54 8.29 3.33 2.77
N ARG A 55 8.38 2.63 3.90
CA ARG A 55 8.50 1.18 3.99
C ARG A 55 7.67 0.68 5.15
N LEU A 56 6.69 -0.16 4.86
CA LEU A 56 5.84 -0.83 5.84
C LEU A 56 6.00 -2.35 5.68
N LYS A 57 5.72 -3.11 6.73
CA LYS A 57 5.76 -4.57 6.69
C LYS A 57 4.60 -5.19 7.45
N THR A 58 4.15 -6.35 7.01
CA THR A 58 3.19 -7.17 7.76
C THR A 58 3.86 -7.90 8.91
N ARG A 59 3.07 -8.56 9.75
CA ARG A 59 3.57 -9.64 10.60
C ARG A 59 4.13 -10.81 9.76
N VAL A 60 4.98 -11.59 10.41
CA VAL A 60 5.45 -12.90 9.94
C VAL A 60 4.38 -13.95 10.23
N ILE A 61 4.14 -14.85 9.29
CA ILE A 61 3.32 -16.05 9.52
C ILE A 61 4.24 -17.26 9.40
N ASN A 62 4.32 -18.08 10.45
CA ASN A 62 5.31 -19.15 10.51
C ASN A 62 4.83 -20.40 9.77
N LYS A 63 5.71 -21.00 8.98
CA LYS A 63 5.60 -22.31 8.35
C LYS A 63 4.33 -22.47 7.52
N ASP A 64 4.06 -21.47 6.68
CA ASP A 64 2.93 -21.49 5.78
C ASP A 64 3.23 -20.80 4.45
N ILE A 65 3.11 -21.54 3.34
CA ILE A 65 3.25 -21.00 1.98
C ILE A 65 1.92 -20.50 1.40
N ASN A 66 0.83 -20.56 2.18
CA ASN A 66 -0.47 -19.95 1.88
C ASN A 66 -0.92 -19.04 3.05
N PRO A 67 -0.07 -18.10 3.48
CA PRO A 67 -0.30 -17.32 4.70
C PRO A 67 -1.51 -16.38 4.55
N GLU A 68 -2.33 -16.26 5.60
CA GLU A 68 -3.41 -15.28 5.68
C GLU A 68 -3.05 -14.12 6.61
N TRP A 69 -2.50 -13.03 6.05
CA TRP A 69 -2.14 -11.84 6.82
C TRP A 69 -3.35 -10.99 7.20
N ASN A 70 -4.28 -10.72 6.29
CA ASN A 70 -5.42 -9.84 6.53
C ASN A 70 -5.03 -8.53 7.27
N GLU A 71 -3.93 -7.91 6.83
CA GLU A 71 -3.28 -6.79 7.53
C GLU A 71 -3.31 -5.51 6.69
N ASP A 72 -3.69 -4.40 7.30
CA ASP A 72 -3.78 -3.10 6.63
C ASP A 72 -2.48 -2.30 6.79
N LEU A 73 -1.83 -1.99 5.67
CA LEU A 73 -0.67 -1.10 5.60
C LEU A 73 -1.08 0.22 4.93
N THR A 74 -0.85 1.35 5.59
CA THR A 74 -1.31 2.67 5.09
C THR A 74 -0.15 3.57 4.69
N LEU A 75 -0.05 3.89 3.41
CA LEU A 75 0.97 4.76 2.84
C LEU A 75 0.42 6.19 2.64
N SER A 76 1.25 7.20 2.88
CA SER A 76 0.94 8.59 2.55
C SER A 76 1.29 8.86 1.09
N VAL A 77 0.35 9.31 0.28
CA VAL A 77 0.59 9.57 -1.15
C VAL A 77 0.86 11.05 -1.37
N ALA A 78 2.09 11.37 -1.77
CA ALA A 78 2.50 12.71 -2.19
C ALA A 78 2.52 12.84 -3.72
N ASP A 79 3.16 11.88 -4.41
CA ASP A 79 3.20 11.79 -5.87
C ASP A 79 2.48 10.51 -6.33
N PRO A 80 1.41 10.62 -7.15
CA PRO A 80 0.69 9.45 -7.66
C PRO A 80 1.45 8.70 -8.77
N ASN A 81 2.59 9.24 -9.25
CA ASN A 81 3.46 8.57 -10.20
C ASN A 81 4.46 7.63 -9.53
N ASP A 82 4.67 7.73 -8.22
CA ASP A 82 5.52 6.81 -7.49
C ASP A 82 4.88 5.40 -7.52
N PRO A 83 5.59 4.38 -8.03
CA PRO A 83 5.05 3.03 -8.03
C PRO A 83 5.00 2.47 -6.61
N VAL A 84 4.05 1.55 -6.38
CA VAL A 84 4.01 0.74 -5.18
C VAL A 84 4.73 -0.57 -5.46
N SER A 85 5.83 -0.81 -4.74
CA SER A 85 6.56 -2.08 -4.79
C SER A 85 6.19 -2.93 -3.59
N ILE A 86 5.93 -4.20 -3.84
CA ILE A 86 5.62 -5.23 -2.86
C ILE A 86 6.62 -6.35 -3.00
N THR A 87 7.24 -6.77 -1.90
CA THR A 87 8.20 -7.87 -1.88
C THR A 87 7.84 -8.82 -0.74
N VAL A 88 7.84 -10.11 -1.02
CA VAL A 88 7.68 -11.16 -0.01
C VAL A 88 9.07 -11.60 0.44
N PHE A 89 9.23 -11.82 1.74
CA PHE A 89 10.46 -12.31 2.34
C PHE A 89 10.17 -13.50 3.24
N ASP A 90 11.11 -14.43 3.32
CA ASP A 90 11.14 -15.47 4.34
C ASP A 90 11.89 -14.95 5.57
N HIS A 91 11.29 -15.03 6.76
CA HIS A 91 11.95 -14.57 7.97
C HIS A 91 12.87 -15.64 8.57
N ASP A 92 14.16 -15.30 8.67
CA ASP A 92 15.16 -16.16 9.27
C ASP A 92 15.67 -15.59 10.60
N THR A 93 15.73 -16.43 11.63
CA THR A 93 16.21 -16.00 12.96
C THR A 93 17.74 -15.82 13.01
N PHE A 94 18.48 -16.59 12.20
CA PHE A 94 19.94 -16.67 12.27
C PHE A 94 20.66 -16.32 10.96
N SER A 95 19.91 -15.98 9.91
CA SER A 95 20.39 -15.60 8.58
C SER A 95 19.69 -14.32 8.10
N PRO A 96 20.22 -13.64 7.07
CA PRO A 96 19.45 -12.63 6.35
C PRO A 96 18.19 -13.25 5.73
N ASP A 97 17.07 -12.54 5.84
CA ASP A 97 15.79 -12.95 5.23
C ASP A 97 15.89 -13.13 3.71
N ASP A 98 15.41 -14.28 3.20
CA ASP A 98 15.45 -14.62 1.78
C ASP A 98 14.31 -13.97 0.99
N PRO A 99 14.56 -13.41 -0.20
CA PRO A 99 13.48 -12.91 -1.05
C PRO A 99 12.65 -14.05 -1.64
N MET A 100 11.32 -13.87 -1.58
CA MET A 100 10.31 -14.81 -2.08
C MET A 100 9.51 -14.20 -3.25
N GLY A 101 10.12 -13.26 -3.96
CA GLY A 101 9.56 -12.60 -5.13
C GLY A 101 8.97 -11.22 -4.85
N ASP A 102 8.74 -10.49 -5.94
CA ASP A 102 8.30 -9.10 -5.91
C ASP A 102 7.26 -8.80 -6.99
N ALA A 103 6.47 -7.75 -6.75
CA ALA A 103 5.53 -7.20 -7.71
C ALA A 103 5.50 -5.68 -7.58
N GLU A 104 5.19 -5.02 -8.69
CA GLU A 104 5.01 -3.57 -8.74
C GLU A 104 3.69 -3.24 -9.46
N PHE A 105 2.99 -2.22 -8.98
CA PHE A 105 1.80 -1.67 -9.62
C PHE A 105 1.72 -0.15 -9.44
N ASP A 106 1.02 0.51 -10.37
CA ASP A 106 0.67 1.92 -10.26
C ASP A 106 -0.74 2.10 -9.67
N ILE A 107 -0.99 3.28 -9.12
CA ILE A 107 -2.27 3.64 -8.52
C ILE A 107 -3.02 4.70 -9.32
N LYS A 108 -2.63 4.95 -10.58
CA LYS A 108 -3.18 6.08 -11.36
C LYS A 108 -4.65 5.86 -11.69
N GLN A 109 -4.98 4.70 -12.23
CA GLN A 109 -6.37 4.35 -12.57
C GLN A 109 -7.26 4.27 -11.32
N PHE A 110 -6.70 3.78 -10.20
CA PHE A 110 -7.37 3.80 -8.91
C PHE A 110 -7.69 5.23 -8.45
N LEU A 111 -6.72 6.14 -8.53
CA LEU A 111 -6.89 7.54 -8.13
C LEU A 111 -7.80 8.32 -9.06
N GLU A 112 -7.79 8.02 -10.36
CA GLU A 112 -8.77 8.57 -11.31
C GLU A 112 -10.19 8.20 -10.87
N ALA A 113 -10.44 6.93 -10.54
CA ALA A 113 -11.72 6.48 -10.00
C ALA A 113 -12.07 7.16 -8.67
N VAL A 114 -11.12 7.30 -7.75
CA VAL A 114 -11.32 8.03 -6.47
C VAL A 114 -11.77 9.47 -6.70
N ARG A 115 -11.23 10.15 -7.72
CA ARG A 115 -11.50 11.55 -8.03
C ARG A 115 -12.77 11.79 -8.85
N MET A 116 -13.41 10.73 -9.35
CA MET A 116 -14.69 10.86 -10.04
C MET A 116 -15.77 11.39 -9.10
N GLN A 117 -16.78 12.05 -9.67
CA GLN A 117 -17.97 12.43 -8.92
C GLN A 117 -18.83 11.18 -8.76
N HIS A 118 -19.10 10.80 -7.50
CA HIS A 118 -19.83 9.57 -7.16
C HIS A 118 -21.29 9.82 -6.77
N ASP A 119 -21.83 10.98 -7.11
CA ASP A 119 -23.23 11.30 -6.87
C ASP A 119 -24.11 10.31 -7.64
N ASP A 120 -25.04 9.67 -6.92
CA ASP A 120 -26.01 8.71 -7.45
C ASP A 120 -25.43 7.42 -8.07
N ILE A 121 -24.15 7.08 -7.82
CA ILE A 121 -23.60 5.79 -8.25
C ILE A 121 -24.12 4.66 -7.35
N PRO A 122 -24.79 3.63 -7.90
CA PRO A 122 -25.25 2.50 -7.11
C PRO A 122 -24.09 1.73 -6.48
N ASP A 123 -24.34 1.20 -5.28
CA ASP A 123 -23.40 0.32 -4.61
C ASP A 123 -23.10 -0.93 -5.45
N GLY A 124 -21.84 -1.36 -5.50
CA GLY A 124 -21.38 -2.49 -6.30
C GLY A 124 -21.08 -2.17 -7.77
N THR A 125 -21.13 -0.89 -8.17
CA THR A 125 -20.79 -0.49 -9.54
C THR A 125 -19.30 -0.70 -9.82
N ILE A 126 -18.97 -1.39 -10.92
CA ILE A 126 -17.61 -1.47 -11.46
C ILE A 126 -17.31 -0.18 -12.22
N ILE A 127 -16.39 0.62 -11.68
CA ILE A 127 -15.95 1.90 -12.26
C ILE A 127 -14.96 1.66 -13.41
N ALA A 128 -14.01 0.74 -13.19
CA ALA A 128 -12.98 0.42 -14.15
C ALA A 128 -12.44 -0.99 -13.93
N THR A 129 -11.85 -1.54 -14.98
CA THR A 129 -11.32 -2.91 -14.99
C THR A 129 -9.93 -2.92 -15.64
N ILE A 130 -8.97 -3.54 -14.97
CA ILE A 130 -7.58 -3.64 -15.42
C ILE A 130 -7.26 -5.10 -15.75
N GLN A 131 -6.91 -5.35 -17.01
CA GLN A 131 -6.58 -6.68 -17.49
C GLN A 131 -5.11 -7.06 -17.18
N PRO A 132 -4.82 -8.34 -16.93
CA PRO A 132 -3.47 -8.89 -16.97
C PRO A 132 -2.76 -8.57 -18.27
N ARG A 133 -1.52 -8.08 -18.18
CA ARG A 133 -0.68 -7.76 -19.34
C ARG A 133 0.77 -8.11 -19.06
N ARG A 134 1.56 -8.35 -20.10
CA ARG A 134 3.01 -8.62 -19.98
C ARG A 134 3.77 -7.52 -19.23
N ALA A 135 3.25 -6.29 -19.25
CA ALA A 135 3.87 -5.13 -18.62
C ALA A 135 3.51 -4.95 -17.13
N ASN A 136 2.43 -5.59 -16.63
CA ASN A 136 2.00 -5.48 -15.23
C ASN A 136 2.22 -6.80 -14.47
N CYS A 137 1.87 -6.82 -13.19
CA CYS A 137 1.99 -8.00 -12.34
C CYS A 137 0.64 -8.66 -12.02
N LEU A 138 -0.44 -8.28 -12.71
CA LEU A 138 -1.76 -8.84 -12.44
C LEU A 138 -1.84 -10.31 -12.89
N ALA A 139 -2.23 -11.20 -11.99
CA ALA A 139 -2.48 -12.61 -12.28
C ALA A 139 -3.87 -12.82 -12.90
N GLU A 140 -4.83 -11.99 -12.51
CA GLU A 140 -6.22 -11.99 -12.97
C GLU A 140 -6.73 -10.55 -13.17
N GLU A 141 -7.95 -10.42 -13.65
CA GLU A 141 -8.61 -9.13 -13.82
C GLU A 141 -8.77 -8.40 -12.47
N SER A 142 -8.36 -7.13 -12.42
CA SER A 142 -8.54 -6.28 -11.25
C SER A 142 -9.68 -5.28 -11.49
N SER A 143 -10.73 -5.36 -10.67
CA SER A 143 -11.87 -4.45 -10.73
C SER A 143 -11.77 -3.35 -9.69
N ILE A 144 -12.01 -2.11 -10.13
CA ILE A 144 -12.17 -0.94 -9.27
C ILE A 144 -13.67 -0.70 -9.13
N MET A 145 -14.18 -0.76 -7.91
CA MET A 145 -15.60 -0.74 -7.60
C MET A 145 -15.96 0.37 -6.61
N TRP A 146 -17.18 0.89 -6.72
CA TRP A 146 -17.81 1.73 -5.71
C TRP A 146 -18.57 0.84 -4.72
N ILE A 147 -18.10 0.75 -3.48
CA ILE A 147 -18.71 -0.08 -2.43
C ILE A 147 -18.73 0.67 -1.10
N GLY A 148 -19.88 0.78 -0.46
CA GLY A 148 -20.07 1.37 0.87
C GLY A 148 -19.67 2.84 0.94
N GLY A 149 -19.80 3.59 -0.16
CA GLY A 149 -19.35 4.98 -0.24
C GLY A 149 -17.83 5.14 -0.41
N GLN A 150 -17.12 4.08 -0.79
CA GLN A 150 -15.67 4.06 -0.98
C GLN A 150 -15.30 3.43 -2.31
N VAL A 151 -14.19 3.88 -2.89
CA VAL A 151 -13.56 3.21 -4.03
C VAL A 151 -12.65 2.10 -3.51
N ILE A 152 -12.91 0.87 -3.97
CA ILE A 152 -12.20 -0.35 -3.60
C ILE A 152 -11.59 -0.96 -4.86
N GLN A 153 -10.37 -1.47 -4.77
CA GLN A 153 -9.78 -2.26 -5.86
C GLN A 153 -9.20 -3.56 -5.32
N ASP A 154 -9.70 -4.69 -5.81
CA ASP A 154 -9.12 -6.00 -5.55
C ASP A 154 -8.07 -6.34 -6.60
N MET A 155 -6.93 -6.89 -6.18
CA MET A 155 -5.84 -7.27 -7.06
C MET A 155 -5.25 -8.61 -6.63
N CYS A 156 -5.07 -9.52 -7.60
CA CYS A 156 -4.18 -10.65 -7.46
C CYS A 156 -2.88 -10.39 -8.23
N LEU A 157 -1.76 -10.35 -7.52
CA LEU A 157 -0.44 -10.05 -8.07
C LEU A 157 0.37 -11.34 -8.22
N ARG A 158 0.82 -11.65 -9.43
CA ARG A 158 1.80 -12.70 -9.69
C ARG A 158 3.19 -12.17 -9.33
N LEU A 159 3.86 -12.86 -8.41
CA LEU A 159 5.22 -12.51 -8.00
C LEU A 159 6.21 -12.83 -9.12
N LYS A 160 7.14 -11.90 -9.32
CA LYS A 160 8.28 -12.01 -10.24
C LYS A 160 9.52 -12.39 -9.46
N ASN A 161 10.58 -12.77 -10.19
CA ASN A 161 11.88 -13.15 -9.63
C ASN A 161 11.80 -14.32 -8.62
N VAL A 162 10.80 -15.18 -8.80
CA VAL A 162 10.51 -16.34 -7.98
C VAL A 162 9.83 -17.41 -8.85
N GLU A 163 9.97 -18.67 -8.47
CA GLU A 163 9.42 -19.82 -9.19
C GLU A 163 7.89 -19.96 -9.07
N CYS A 164 7.30 -19.45 -7.99
CA CYS A 164 5.86 -19.46 -7.75
C CYS A 164 5.47 -18.42 -6.68
N GLY A 165 4.18 -18.10 -6.63
CA GLY A 165 3.61 -17.24 -5.60
C GLY A 165 2.72 -16.16 -6.20
N GLU A 166 1.55 -15.99 -5.57
CA GLU A 166 0.64 -14.87 -5.84
C GLU A 166 0.29 -14.18 -4.52
N LEU A 167 -0.03 -12.89 -4.60
CA LEU A 167 -0.51 -12.08 -3.48
C LEU A 167 -1.88 -11.52 -3.80
N GLU A 168 -2.84 -11.77 -2.92
CA GLU A 168 -4.12 -11.07 -2.95
C GLU A 168 -4.07 -9.84 -2.05
N ILE A 169 -4.36 -8.68 -2.64
CA ILE A 169 -4.41 -7.40 -1.94
C ILE A 169 -5.70 -6.64 -2.28
N GLN A 170 -6.05 -5.68 -1.44
CA GLN A 170 -7.12 -4.72 -1.71
C GLN A 170 -6.67 -3.30 -1.41
N LEU A 171 -6.94 -2.38 -2.33
CA LEU A 171 -6.68 -0.96 -2.18
C LEU A 171 -7.93 -0.23 -1.74
N GLN A 172 -7.76 0.75 -0.86
CA GLN A 172 -8.78 1.68 -0.42
C GLN A 172 -8.17 3.06 -0.22
N TRP A 173 -8.93 4.12 -0.52
CA TRP A 173 -8.48 5.49 -0.35
C TRP A 173 -9.04 6.13 0.92
N ILE A 174 -8.20 6.83 1.67
CA ILE A 174 -8.59 7.58 2.86
C ILE A 174 -8.25 9.05 2.62
N ASN A 175 -9.28 9.89 2.60
CA ASN A 175 -9.13 11.33 2.51
C ASN A 175 -8.59 11.86 3.84
N LEU A 176 -7.60 12.76 3.77
CA LEU A 176 -7.16 13.51 4.94
C LEU A 176 -8.23 14.56 5.28
N PRO A 177 -8.56 14.76 6.57
CA PRO A 177 -9.42 15.87 6.95
C PRO A 177 -8.69 17.15 6.58
N THR A 178 -9.19 17.88 5.59
CA THR A 178 -8.71 19.23 5.32
C THR A 178 -9.02 20.04 6.55
N GLY A 179 -7.99 20.52 7.25
CA GLY A 179 -8.13 21.36 8.43
C GLY A 179 -9.00 22.56 8.09
N GLY A 180 -10.28 22.50 8.45
CA GLY A 180 -11.21 23.59 8.24
C GLY A 180 -10.69 24.79 9.01
N LYS A 181 -10.29 25.84 8.29
CA LYS A 181 -10.32 27.18 8.87
C LYS A 181 -11.79 27.46 9.16
N SER A 182 -12.18 27.26 10.42
CA SER A 182 -13.42 27.83 10.93
C SER A 182 -13.27 29.34 10.81
N ALA A 183 -14.10 29.93 9.95
CA ALA A 183 -14.31 31.38 9.91
C ALA A 183 -15.16 31.81 11.11
#